data_AF-C8X7Q3-F1
#
_entry.id   AF-C8X7Q3-F1
#
_cell.length_a   1.000
_cell.length_b   1.000
_cell.length_c   1.000
_cell.angle_alpha   90.00
_cell.angle_beta   90.00
_cell.angle_gamma   90.00
#
_symmetry.space_group_name_H-M   'P 1'
#
loop_
_entity.id
_entity.type
_entity.pdbx_description
1 polymer ?
#
loop_
_entity_poly.entity_id
_entity_poly.type
_entity_poly.pdbx_seq_one_letter_code
_entity_poly.pdbx_strand_id
1 'polypeptide(L)'
;MSAPTRKPPLSGRRPPTRSAKRRLRFIQSSARPADSSQLLTARATLSSFVEERAHRAATENGFAWRPDSGAPDGYPELLAAYTLSRSTGEPLPVSDQFCDDTVYLDPKTNMAFRYWHDVSHVRLGLSFDLVDELELANWHLAELEQHTGQPRDSMAWHLLHADLVGQIYVMALVGRFPLNQGSFAKDCAVRGFDVGVLAECRQRLDDQRGIQ
;
A
#
# COMPACT_ATOMS: atom_id res chain seq x y z
N MET A 1 73.93 19.41 33.62
CA MET A 1 73.47 20.81 33.64
C MET A 1 72.96 21.17 32.26
N SER A 2 71.64 21.18 32.05
CA SER A 2 71.01 21.66 30.82
C SER A 2 69.63 22.23 31.15
N ALA A 3 69.37 23.40 30.58
CA ALA A 3 68.34 24.38 30.95
C ALA A 3 66.91 24.00 30.49
N PRO A 4 65.86 24.63 31.07
CA PRO A 4 64.47 24.37 30.69
C PRO A 4 64.03 25.19 29.47
N THR A 5 63.35 24.54 28.54
CA THR A 5 62.79 25.10 27.30
C THR A 5 61.48 25.85 27.57
N ARG A 6 61.44 27.14 27.23
CA ARG A 6 60.23 28.00 27.28
C ARG A 6 59.22 27.58 26.21
N LYS A 7 57.95 27.40 26.59
CA LYS A 7 56.79 27.31 25.68
C LYS A 7 56.39 28.70 25.15
N PRO A 8 56.02 28.84 23.86
CA PRO A 8 55.47 30.08 23.30
C PRO A 8 53.96 30.25 23.59
N PRO A 9 53.42 31.48 23.49
CA PRO A 9 52.07 31.81 23.92
C PRO A 9 50.98 31.40 22.92
N LEU A 10 49.81 31.06 23.46
CA LEU A 10 48.57 30.75 22.76
C LEU A 10 48.05 32.00 22.02
N SER A 11 48.13 32.00 20.68
CA SER A 11 47.44 33.00 19.86
C SER A 11 45.96 32.62 19.71
N GLY A 12 45.07 33.48 20.17
CA GLY A 12 43.63 33.33 20.03
C GLY A 12 43.19 33.28 18.56
N ARG A 13 42.26 32.36 18.27
CA ARG A 13 41.41 32.41 17.08
C ARG A 13 39.95 32.52 17.52
N ARG A 14 39.29 33.54 16.98
CA ARG A 14 37.86 33.87 17.13
C ARG A 14 36.95 32.72 16.73
N PRO A 15 35.73 32.63 17.28
CA PRO A 15 34.75 31.62 16.89
C PRO A 15 34.17 31.96 15.50
N PRO A 16 33.94 30.98 14.61
CA PRO A 16 33.16 31.21 13.41
C PRO A 16 31.68 31.31 13.78
N THR A 17 31.13 32.49 13.54
CA THR A 17 29.70 32.81 13.55
C THR A 17 28.97 32.19 12.36
N ARG A 18 27.68 31.88 12.58
CA ARG A 18 26.57 31.75 11.62
C ARG A 18 26.48 30.49 10.74
N SER A 19 25.56 29.62 11.17
CA SER A 19 24.32 29.29 10.45
C SER A 19 24.47 28.82 8.99
N ALA A 20 24.86 27.56 8.81
CA ALA A 20 24.54 26.81 7.60
C ALA A 20 23.15 26.17 7.75
N LYS A 21 22.08 26.92 7.42
CA LYS A 21 20.77 26.33 7.13
C LYS A 21 20.93 25.45 5.89
N ARG A 22 21.18 24.17 6.10
CA ARG A 22 21.17 23.14 5.05
C ARG A 22 19.71 23.01 4.60
N ARG A 23 19.31 23.80 3.59
CA ARG A 23 18.03 23.61 2.90
C ARG A 23 18.07 22.21 2.29
N LEU A 24 17.36 21.27 2.92
CA LEU A 24 16.85 20.07 2.24
C LEU A 24 16.09 20.58 1.02
N ARG A 25 16.70 20.46 -0.15
CA ARG A 25 15.96 20.59 -1.40
C ARG A 25 15.08 19.35 -1.45
N PHE A 26 13.82 19.50 -1.05
CA PHE A 26 12.78 18.59 -1.51
C PHE A 26 12.90 18.57 -3.03
N ILE A 27 13.28 17.43 -3.58
CA ILE A 27 13.10 17.17 -5.00
C ILE A 27 11.59 17.17 -5.16
N GLN A 28 11.05 18.32 -5.59
CA GLN A 28 9.71 18.34 -6.16
C GLN A 28 9.79 17.45 -7.40
N SER A 29 9.34 16.21 -7.26
CA SER A 29 9.04 15.38 -8.41
C SER A 29 8.10 16.18 -9.29
N SER A 30 8.58 16.60 -10.46
CA SER A 30 7.81 17.30 -11.48
C SER A 30 6.90 16.30 -12.20
N ALA A 31 6.16 15.49 -11.45
CA ALA A 31 5.14 14.62 -12.00
C ALA A 31 4.04 15.54 -12.56
N ARG A 32 3.84 15.50 -13.88
CA ARG A 32 2.61 16.04 -14.46
C ARG A 32 1.44 15.33 -13.77
N PRO A 33 0.34 16.04 -13.44
CA PRO A 33 -0.89 15.37 -13.01
C PRO A 33 -1.24 14.34 -14.08
N ALA A 34 -1.52 13.12 -13.65
CA ALA A 34 -1.84 12.02 -14.56
C ALA A 34 -3.02 12.41 -15.44
N ASP A 35 -2.88 12.19 -16.74
CA ASP A 35 -4.00 12.35 -17.67
C ASP A 35 -5.08 11.28 -17.35
N SER A 36 -6.35 11.64 -17.43
CA SER A 36 -7.49 10.73 -17.24
C SER A 36 -7.38 9.48 -18.11
N SER A 37 -6.80 9.61 -19.31
CA SER A 37 -6.49 8.48 -20.19
C SER A 37 -5.47 7.52 -19.56
N GLN A 38 -4.38 8.04 -18.97
CA GLN A 38 -3.36 7.24 -18.31
C GLN A 38 -3.93 6.50 -17.10
N LEU A 39 -4.79 7.17 -16.32
CA LEU A 39 -5.46 6.55 -15.18
C LEU A 39 -6.36 5.40 -15.65
N LEU A 40 -7.18 5.62 -16.68
CA LEU A 40 -8.05 4.57 -17.23
C LEU A 40 -7.25 3.36 -17.73
N THR A 41 -6.16 3.60 -18.48
CA THR A 41 -5.26 2.53 -18.93
C THR A 41 -4.68 1.76 -17.76
N ALA A 42 -4.22 2.44 -16.71
CA ALA A 42 -3.66 1.80 -15.53
C ALA A 42 -4.69 0.93 -14.79
N ARG A 43 -5.93 1.43 -14.63
CA ARG A 43 -7.03 0.64 -14.05
C ARG A 43 -7.35 -0.59 -14.88
N ALA A 44 -7.36 -0.47 -16.21
CA ALA A 44 -7.56 -1.59 -17.11
C ALA A 44 -6.44 -2.64 -16.97
N THR A 45 -5.17 -2.19 -16.95
CA THR A 45 -4.02 -3.07 -16.72
C THR A 45 -4.13 -3.81 -15.39
N LEU A 46 -4.43 -3.11 -14.29
CA LEU A 46 -4.61 -3.74 -12.98
C LEU A 46 -5.76 -4.73 -12.96
N SER A 47 -6.86 -4.41 -13.63
CA SER A 47 -8.04 -5.28 -13.64
C SER A 47 -7.72 -6.59 -14.35
N SER A 48 -7.16 -6.54 -15.56
CA SER A 48 -6.74 -7.75 -16.28
C SER A 48 -5.69 -8.55 -15.52
N PHE A 49 -4.73 -7.89 -14.88
CA PHE A 49 -3.71 -8.56 -14.06
C PHE A 49 -4.35 -9.31 -12.88
N VAL A 50 -5.22 -8.65 -12.12
CA VAL A 50 -5.88 -9.25 -10.95
C VAL A 50 -6.78 -10.42 -11.37
N GLU A 51 -7.56 -10.26 -12.44
CA GLU A 51 -8.41 -11.34 -12.96
C GLU A 51 -7.59 -12.56 -13.36
N GLU A 52 -6.45 -12.35 -14.03
CA GLU A 52 -5.51 -13.43 -14.39
C GLU A 52 -4.93 -14.12 -13.14
N ARG A 53 -4.45 -13.34 -12.16
CA ARG A 53 -3.91 -13.88 -10.91
C ARG A 53 -4.93 -14.68 -10.12
N ALA A 54 -6.16 -14.16 -10.00
CA ALA A 54 -7.26 -14.83 -9.33
C ALA A 54 -7.66 -16.12 -10.06
N HIS A 55 -7.74 -16.10 -11.39
CA HIS A 55 -8.03 -17.29 -12.19
C HIS A 55 -6.96 -18.38 -12.05
N ARG A 56 -5.69 -17.98 -12.07
CA ARG A 56 -4.56 -18.89 -11.86
C ARG A 56 -4.58 -19.48 -10.45
N ALA A 57 -4.80 -18.66 -9.43
CA ALA A 57 -4.92 -19.12 -8.06
C ALA A 57 -6.07 -20.12 -7.90
N ALA A 58 -7.23 -19.86 -8.52
CA ALA A 58 -8.36 -20.79 -8.51
C ALA A 58 -8.02 -22.15 -9.15
N THR A 59 -7.27 -22.12 -10.26
CA THR A 59 -6.78 -23.34 -10.93
C THR A 59 -5.81 -24.13 -10.04
N GLU A 60 -4.85 -23.45 -9.41
CA GLU A 60 -3.85 -24.08 -8.53
C GLU A 60 -4.49 -24.64 -7.24
N ASN A 61 -5.46 -23.91 -6.67
CA ASN A 61 -6.18 -24.27 -5.47
C ASN A 61 -7.32 -25.27 -5.71
N GLY A 62 -7.75 -25.49 -6.95
CA GLY A 62 -8.85 -26.40 -7.28
C GLY A 62 -10.23 -25.92 -6.80
N PHE A 63 -10.37 -24.65 -6.41
CA PHE A 63 -11.63 -24.02 -6.02
C PHE A 63 -11.58 -22.53 -6.36
N ALA A 64 -12.75 -21.96 -6.69
CA ALA A 64 -12.91 -20.53 -6.98
C ALA A 64 -13.33 -19.75 -5.73
N TRP A 65 -14.01 -18.61 -5.91
CA TRP A 65 -14.53 -17.78 -4.82
C TRP A 65 -16.02 -17.46 -5.01
N ARG A 66 -16.66 -17.04 -3.91
CA ARG A 66 -18.03 -16.52 -3.92
C ARG A 66 -18.13 -15.28 -3.02
N PRO A 67 -18.90 -14.25 -3.40
CA PRO A 67 -19.16 -13.11 -2.53
C PRO A 67 -19.90 -13.55 -1.26
N ASP A 68 -19.47 -13.07 -0.10
CA ASP A 68 -20.08 -13.35 1.19
C ASP A 68 -19.81 -12.21 2.18
N SER A 69 -20.88 -11.60 2.72
CA SER A 69 -20.76 -10.52 3.70
C SER A 69 -20.29 -11.02 5.08
N GLY A 70 -20.30 -12.33 5.31
CA GLY A 70 -19.73 -13.02 6.48
C GLY A 70 -18.42 -13.75 6.16
N ALA A 71 -17.69 -13.32 5.13
CA ALA A 71 -16.37 -13.85 4.84
C ALA A 71 -15.38 -13.67 6.04
N PRO A 72 -14.34 -14.52 6.13
CA PRO A 72 -13.34 -14.43 7.20
C PRO A 72 -12.72 -13.03 7.33
N ASP A 73 -12.68 -12.50 8.55
CA ASP A 73 -12.03 -11.23 8.90
C ASP A 73 -10.79 -11.42 9.79
N GLY A 74 -10.45 -12.66 10.11
CA GLY A 74 -9.26 -13.07 10.85
C GLY A 74 -8.51 -14.22 10.17
N TYR A 75 -7.21 -14.31 10.46
CA TYR A 75 -6.35 -15.35 9.86
C TYR A 75 -6.76 -16.79 10.25
N PRO A 76 -7.12 -17.11 11.51
CA PRO A 76 -7.61 -18.44 11.86
C PRO A 76 -8.89 -18.85 11.09
N GLU A 77 -9.82 -17.92 10.94
CA GLU A 77 -11.07 -18.11 10.21
C GLU A 77 -10.80 -18.34 8.72
N LEU A 78 -9.84 -17.59 8.15
CA LEU A 78 -9.41 -17.77 6.77
C LEU A 78 -8.76 -19.15 6.55
N LEU A 79 -7.89 -19.60 7.46
CA LEU A 79 -7.28 -20.94 7.37
C LEU A 79 -8.34 -22.04 7.41
N ALA A 80 -9.36 -21.90 8.27
CA ALA A 80 -10.47 -22.84 8.36
C ALA A 80 -11.30 -22.87 7.06
N ALA A 81 -11.67 -21.69 6.52
CA ALA A 81 -12.40 -21.57 5.27
C ALA A 81 -11.61 -22.13 4.08
N TYR A 82 -10.31 -21.81 3.98
CA TYR A 82 -9.43 -22.33 2.95
C TYR A 82 -9.30 -23.85 3.02
N THR A 83 -9.12 -24.41 4.22
CA THR A 83 -9.03 -25.87 4.43
C THR A 83 -10.31 -26.57 3.98
N LEU A 84 -11.47 -26.01 4.35
CA LEU A 84 -12.77 -26.51 3.91
C LEU A 84 -12.86 -26.51 2.37
N SER A 85 -12.65 -25.35 1.74
CA SER A 85 -12.66 -25.21 0.28
C SER A 85 -11.71 -26.16 -0.42
N ARG A 86 -10.50 -26.35 0.11
CA ARG A 86 -9.51 -27.28 -0.44
C ARG A 86 -9.95 -28.74 -0.34
N SER A 87 -10.67 -29.11 0.72
CA SER A 87 -11.13 -30.48 0.96
C SER A 87 -12.41 -30.85 0.19
N THR A 88 -13.29 -29.87 -0.06
CA THR A 88 -14.61 -30.10 -0.67
C THR A 88 -14.70 -29.64 -2.11
N GLY A 89 -13.83 -28.71 -2.54
CA GLY A 89 -13.95 -27.99 -3.81
C GLY A 89 -14.95 -26.81 -3.77
N GLU A 90 -15.58 -26.56 -2.63
CA GLU A 90 -16.51 -25.43 -2.47
C GLU A 90 -15.78 -24.08 -2.60
N PRO A 91 -16.37 -23.05 -3.22
CA PRO A 91 -15.73 -21.76 -3.38
C PRO A 91 -15.41 -21.08 -2.03
N LEU A 92 -14.25 -20.43 -1.95
CA LEU A 92 -13.86 -19.63 -0.78
C LEU A 92 -14.78 -18.41 -0.64
N PRO A 93 -15.40 -18.17 0.53
CA PRO A 93 -16.13 -16.93 0.78
C PRO A 93 -15.16 -15.74 0.81
N VAL A 94 -15.46 -14.70 0.04
CA VAL A 94 -14.69 -13.44 0.02
C VAL A 94 -15.61 -12.26 0.30
N SER A 95 -15.14 -11.29 1.07
CA SER A 95 -15.98 -10.17 1.48
C SER A 95 -16.42 -9.34 0.27
N ASP A 96 -17.73 -9.14 0.13
CA ASP A 96 -18.36 -8.28 -0.88
C ASP A 96 -18.55 -6.83 -0.41
N GLN A 97 -18.21 -6.55 0.84
CA GLN A 97 -18.39 -5.22 1.44
C GLN A 97 -17.36 -4.22 0.91
N PHE A 98 -17.79 -2.98 0.67
CA PHE A 98 -16.94 -1.88 0.22
C PHE A 98 -16.19 -2.13 -1.11
N CYS A 99 -16.81 -2.88 -2.03
CA CYS A 99 -16.18 -3.19 -3.33
C CYS A 99 -16.43 -2.15 -4.42
N ASP A 100 -17.37 -1.23 -4.24
CA ASP A 100 -17.85 -0.32 -5.30
C ASP A 100 -16.85 0.78 -5.70
N ASP A 101 -16.17 1.40 -4.72
CA ASP A 101 -15.15 2.40 -5.01
C ASP A 101 -13.75 1.79 -4.92
N THR A 102 -13.28 1.32 -6.08
CA THR A 102 -12.03 0.58 -6.21
C THR A 102 -11.09 1.21 -7.26
N VAL A 103 -9.84 0.75 -7.25
CA VAL A 103 -8.85 1.04 -8.31
C VAL A 103 -9.10 0.22 -9.57
N TYR A 104 -9.88 -0.87 -9.50
CA TYR A 104 -10.21 -1.68 -10.68
C TYR A 104 -11.35 -1.07 -11.50
N LEU A 105 -11.63 -1.63 -12.68
CA LEU A 105 -12.71 -1.15 -13.55
C LEU A 105 -14.10 -1.43 -12.99
N ASP A 106 -14.26 -2.48 -12.18
CA ASP A 106 -15.54 -2.91 -11.64
C ASP A 106 -15.40 -3.59 -10.26
N PRO A 107 -16.51 -3.70 -9.49
CA PRO A 107 -16.48 -4.29 -8.14
C PRO A 107 -16.13 -5.78 -8.10
N LYS A 108 -16.45 -6.54 -9.16
CA LYS A 108 -16.17 -7.97 -9.23
C LYS A 108 -14.66 -8.22 -9.30
N THR A 109 -13.93 -7.35 -9.98
CA THR A 109 -12.47 -7.39 -9.99
C THR A 109 -11.89 -7.13 -8.59
N ASN A 110 -12.51 -6.26 -7.78
CA ASN A 110 -12.08 -6.06 -6.38
C ASN A 110 -12.28 -7.34 -5.55
N MET A 111 -13.40 -8.04 -5.74
CA MET A 111 -13.62 -9.34 -5.08
C MET A 111 -12.65 -10.42 -5.59
N ALA A 112 -12.28 -10.40 -6.88
CA ALA A 112 -11.23 -11.27 -7.41
C ALA A 112 -9.86 -10.97 -6.79
N PHE A 113 -9.56 -9.68 -6.56
CA PHE A 113 -8.36 -9.28 -5.82
C PHE A 113 -8.39 -9.83 -4.39
N ARG A 114 -9.49 -9.67 -3.66
CA ARG A 114 -9.65 -10.21 -2.30
C ARG A 114 -9.45 -11.72 -2.25
N TYR A 115 -10.02 -12.45 -3.20
CA TYR A 115 -9.73 -13.89 -3.32
C TYR A 115 -8.24 -14.16 -3.46
N TRP A 116 -7.56 -13.49 -4.40
CA TRP A 116 -6.14 -13.68 -4.63
C TRP A 116 -5.30 -13.29 -3.40
N HIS A 117 -5.67 -12.21 -2.72
CA HIS A 117 -5.06 -11.73 -1.48
C HIS A 117 -5.17 -12.77 -0.37
N ASP A 118 -6.38 -13.24 -0.08
CA ASP A 118 -6.67 -14.18 1.00
C ASP A 118 -5.96 -15.52 0.80
N VAL A 119 -5.99 -16.08 -0.42
CA VAL A 119 -5.24 -17.32 -0.69
C VAL A 119 -3.72 -17.09 -0.65
N SER A 120 -3.24 -15.88 -0.89
CA SER A 120 -1.82 -15.55 -0.79
C SER A 120 -1.36 -15.48 0.67
N HIS A 121 -2.17 -14.96 1.59
CA HIS A 121 -1.92 -15.08 3.04
C HIS A 121 -1.70 -16.53 3.46
N VAL A 122 -2.60 -17.43 3.04
CA VAL A 122 -2.50 -18.85 3.39
C VAL A 122 -1.25 -19.49 2.79
N ARG A 123 -0.96 -19.21 1.51
CA ARG A 123 0.20 -19.78 0.81
C ARG A 123 1.54 -19.32 1.38
N LEU A 124 1.62 -18.07 1.82
CA LEU A 124 2.85 -17.46 2.32
C LEU A 124 2.98 -17.58 3.86
N GLY A 125 1.93 -18.04 4.55
CA GLY A 125 1.95 -18.16 6.01
C GLY A 125 1.91 -16.79 6.72
N LEU A 126 1.28 -15.79 6.09
CA LEU A 126 1.21 -14.41 6.55
C LEU A 126 -0.15 -14.14 7.18
N SER A 127 -0.17 -13.59 8.40
CA SER A 127 -1.39 -13.21 9.10
C SER A 127 -1.91 -11.82 8.64
N PHE A 128 -2.93 -11.30 9.33
CA PHE A 128 -3.45 -9.94 9.10
C PHE A 128 -2.80 -8.88 10.01
N ASP A 129 -1.73 -9.24 10.73
CA ASP A 129 -0.93 -8.25 11.45
C ASP A 129 -0.27 -7.29 10.46
N LEU A 130 -0.14 -6.01 10.83
CA LEU A 130 0.32 -4.95 9.91
C LEU A 130 1.68 -5.22 9.23
N VAL A 131 2.56 -5.97 9.89
CA VAL A 131 3.87 -6.35 9.32
C VAL A 131 3.70 -7.37 8.21
N ASP A 132 2.86 -8.38 8.42
CA ASP A 132 2.58 -9.45 7.47
C ASP A 132 1.77 -8.90 6.28
N GLU A 133 0.81 -8.01 6.53
CA GLU A 133 0.08 -7.25 5.50
C GLU A 133 1.05 -6.45 4.62
N LEU A 134 2.06 -5.79 5.22
CA LEU A 134 3.05 -5.03 4.46
C LEU A 134 3.98 -5.96 3.65
N GLU A 135 4.32 -7.13 4.19
CA GLU A 135 5.08 -8.15 3.47
C GLU A 135 4.29 -8.65 2.25
N LEU A 136 3.02 -9.01 2.45
CA LEU A 136 2.15 -9.47 1.37
C LEU A 136 1.92 -8.38 0.32
N ALA A 137 1.73 -7.12 0.73
CA ALA A 137 1.61 -5.99 -0.18
C ALA A 137 2.82 -5.85 -1.09
N ASN A 138 4.04 -5.96 -0.53
CA ASN A 138 5.27 -5.94 -1.32
C ASN A 138 5.38 -7.14 -2.27
N TRP A 139 4.91 -8.31 -1.85
CA TRP A 139 4.84 -9.48 -2.71
C TRP A 139 3.90 -9.27 -3.91
N HIS A 140 2.70 -8.72 -3.69
CA HIS A 140 1.76 -8.40 -4.78
C HIS A 140 2.32 -7.36 -5.76
N LEU A 141 3.06 -6.36 -5.28
CA LEU A 141 3.73 -5.38 -6.13
C LEU A 141 4.84 -6.02 -6.98
N ALA A 142 5.61 -6.94 -6.38
CA ALA A 142 6.60 -7.71 -7.13
C ALA A 142 5.94 -8.61 -8.19
N GLU A 143 4.79 -9.23 -7.87
CA GLU A 143 4.02 -10.01 -8.84
C GLU A 143 3.55 -9.17 -10.02
N LEU A 144 3.09 -7.93 -9.79
CA LEU A 144 2.71 -6.99 -10.84
C LEU A 144 3.92 -6.69 -11.74
N GLU A 145 5.05 -6.30 -11.15
CA GLU A 145 6.29 -5.99 -11.89
C GLU A 145 6.72 -7.17 -12.77
N GLN A 146 6.75 -8.38 -12.22
CA GLN A 146 7.24 -9.58 -12.90
C GLN A 146 6.35 -10.03 -14.06
N HIS A 147 5.03 -9.89 -13.94
CA HIS A 147 4.09 -10.50 -14.89
C HIS A 147 3.54 -9.52 -15.93
N THR A 148 3.55 -8.22 -15.63
CA THR A 148 3.09 -7.20 -16.59
C THR A 148 4.25 -6.43 -17.23
N GLY A 149 5.46 -6.54 -16.68
CA GLY A 149 6.62 -5.72 -17.07
C GLY A 149 6.46 -4.25 -16.72
N GLN A 150 5.46 -3.88 -15.91
CA GLN A 150 5.25 -2.51 -15.45
C GLN A 150 6.36 -2.09 -14.49
N PRO A 151 7.04 -0.96 -14.73
CA PRO A 151 8.04 -0.45 -13.80
C PRO A 151 7.39 0.13 -12.53
N ARG A 152 8.20 0.28 -11.47
CA ARG A 152 7.81 0.84 -10.16
C ARG A 152 7.27 2.27 -10.18
N ASP A 153 7.51 3.00 -11.27
CA ASP A 153 7.04 4.37 -11.47
C ASP A 153 5.79 4.45 -12.37
N SER A 154 5.27 3.32 -12.83
CA SER A 154 4.05 3.26 -13.62
C SER A 154 2.83 3.66 -12.79
N MET A 155 1.80 4.20 -13.47
CA MET A 155 0.53 4.54 -12.83
C MET A 155 -0.18 3.31 -12.25
N ALA A 156 -0.08 2.15 -12.90
CA ALA A 156 -0.64 0.90 -12.39
C ALA A 156 0.05 0.48 -11.08
N TRP A 157 1.38 0.57 -11.03
CA TRP A 157 2.13 0.30 -9.81
C TRP A 157 1.76 1.26 -8.69
N HIS A 158 1.70 2.57 -8.96
CA HIS A 158 1.30 3.55 -7.94
C HIS A 158 -0.12 3.35 -7.40
N LEU A 159 -1.07 2.95 -8.26
CA LEU A 159 -2.43 2.64 -7.83
C LEU A 159 -2.46 1.42 -6.91
N LEU A 160 -1.81 0.31 -7.30
CA LEU A 160 -1.76 -0.90 -6.47
C LEU A 160 -0.99 -0.65 -5.16
N HIS A 161 0.11 0.11 -5.21
CA HIS A 161 0.87 0.46 -4.03
C HIS A 161 0.04 1.33 -3.07
N ALA A 162 -0.71 2.29 -3.58
CA ALA A 162 -1.60 3.11 -2.76
C ALA A 162 -2.75 2.29 -2.16
N ASP A 163 -3.34 1.38 -2.93
CA ASP A 163 -4.38 0.48 -2.44
C ASP A 163 -3.84 -0.42 -1.31
N LEU A 164 -2.70 -1.08 -1.49
CA LEU A 164 -2.19 -2.01 -0.46
C LEU A 164 -1.46 -1.29 0.68
N VAL A 165 -0.35 -0.63 0.37
CA VAL A 165 0.53 -0.02 1.37
C VAL A 165 -0.09 1.23 1.98
N GLY A 166 -0.83 2.01 1.18
CA GLY A 166 -1.49 3.22 1.67
C GLY A 166 -2.54 2.91 2.74
N GLN A 167 -3.36 1.87 2.55
CA GLN A 167 -4.35 1.42 3.53
C GLN A 167 -3.69 0.98 4.85
N ILE A 168 -2.61 0.21 4.77
CA ILE A 168 -1.81 -0.21 5.93
C ILE A 168 -1.27 1.01 6.69
N TYR A 169 -0.77 2.03 5.98
CA TYR A 169 -0.25 3.24 6.60
C TYR A 169 -1.34 4.05 7.30
N VAL A 170 -2.52 4.20 6.69
CA VAL A 170 -3.67 4.86 7.33
C VAL A 170 -4.11 4.07 8.56
N MET A 171 -4.17 2.74 8.49
CA MET A 171 -4.47 1.90 9.65
C MET A 171 -3.46 2.09 10.77
N ALA A 172 -2.16 2.09 10.47
CA ALA A 172 -1.10 2.27 11.46
C ALA A 172 -1.12 3.66 12.11
N LEU A 173 -1.40 4.71 11.33
CA LEU A 173 -1.33 6.10 11.79
C LEU A 173 -2.59 6.57 12.52
N VAL A 174 -3.77 6.13 12.07
CA VAL A 174 -5.06 6.61 12.59
C VAL A 174 -6.04 5.49 12.97
N GLY A 175 -5.68 4.21 12.87
CA GLY A 175 -6.50 3.11 13.38
C GLY A 175 -7.82 2.90 12.64
N ARG A 176 -7.85 3.17 11.33
CA ARG A 176 -8.98 2.89 10.43
C ARG A 176 -8.51 2.66 9.00
N PHE A 177 -9.36 2.06 8.18
CA PHE A 177 -9.20 2.09 6.72
C PHE A 177 -9.54 3.48 6.13
N PRO A 178 -9.10 3.77 4.89
CA PRO A 178 -9.55 4.96 4.16
C PRO A 178 -11.07 5.02 4.06
N LEU A 179 -11.63 6.23 4.10
CA LEU A 179 -13.10 6.43 4.05
C LEU A 179 -13.67 6.04 2.68
N ASN A 180 -12.89 6.26 1.63
CA ASN A 180 -13.22 5.91 0.28
C ASN A 180 -11.95 5.37 -0.41
N GLN A 181 -11.87 4.04 -0.52
CA GLN A 181 -10.66 3.32 -0.96
C GLN A 181 -10.20 3.75 -2.35
N GLY A 182 -11.08 3.68 -3.36
CA GLY A 182 -10.71 3.99 -4.73
C GLY A 182 -10.34 5.46 -4.92
N SER A 183 -11.03 6.41 -4.30
CA SER A 183 -10.66 7.84 -4.35
C SER A 183 -9.33 8.09 -3.64
N PHE A 184 -9.11 7.48 -2.47
CA PHE A 184 -7.86 7.55 -1.73
C PHE A 184 -6.66 7.07 -2.57
N ALA A 185 -6.77 5.90 -3.19
CA ALA A 185 -5.69 5.33 -3.97
C ALA A 185 -5.37 6.16 -5.24
N LYS A 186 -6.41 6.67 -5.93
CA LYS A 186 -6.25 7.59 -7.07
C LYS A 186 -5.55 8.89 -6.63
N ASP A 187 -5.94 9.45 -5.49
CA ASP A 187 -5.33 10.66 -4.93
C ASP A 187 -3.84 10.45 -4.63
N CYS A 188 -3.48 9.32 -3.99
CA CYS A 188 -2.09 8.95 -3.75
C CYS A 188 -1.30 8.82 -5.05
N ALA A 189 -1.87 8.15 -6.06
CA ALA A 189 -1.18 7.91 -7.33
C ALA A 189 -0.98 9.21 -8.15
N VAL A 190 -1.93 10.14 -8.09
CA VAL A 190 -1.89 11.40 -8.86
C VAL A 190 -1.11 12.50 -8.14
N ARG A 191 -1.28 12.63 -6.83
CA ARG A 191 -0.70 13.74 -6.04
C ARG A 191 0.61 13.37 -5.35
N GLY A 192 0.98 12.09 -5.38
CA GLY A 192 2.10 11.52 -4.65
C GLY A 192 1.63 10.82 -3.37
N PHE A 193 2.25 9.66 -3.11
CA PHE A 193 1.85 8.73 -2.04
C PHE A 193 1.72 9.41 -0.66
N ASP A 194 2.80 10.06 -0.20
CA ASP A 194 2.81 10.72 1.12
C ASP A 194 1.75 11.83 1.25
N VAL A 195 1.47 12.54 0.15
CA VAL A 195 0.49 13.62 0.11
C VAL A 195 -0.92 13.07 0.23
N GLY A 196 -1.23 11.97 -0.46
CA GLY A 196 -2.52 11.29 -0.36
C GLY A 196 -2.75 10.69 1.02
N VAL A 197 -1.77 9.96 1.57
CA VAL A 197 -1.82 9.40 2.94
C VAL A 197 -2.04 10.49 3.99
N LEU A 198 -1.28 11.59 3.91
CA LEU A 198 -1.42 12.71 4.85
C LEU A 198 -2.79 13.38 4.72
N ALA A 199 -3.30 13.55 3.51
CA ALA A 199 -4.62 14.14 3.29
C ALA A 199 -5.73 13.27 3.92
N GLU A 200 -5.69 11.97 3.68
CA GLU A 200 -6.63 11.00 4.26
C GLU A 200 -6.60 11.01 5.80
N CYS A 201 -5.39 10.97 6.39
CA CYS A 201 -5.22 11.03 7.84
C CYS A 201 -5.80 12.32 8.46
N ARG A 202 -5.73 13.44 7.72
CA ARG A 202 -6.22 14.75 8.18
C ARG A 202 -7.73 14.89 8.14
N GLN A 203 -8.44 14.12 7.32
CA GLN A 203 -9.91 14.16 7.30
C GLN A 203 -10.51 13.84 8.68
N ARG A 204 -9.77 13.15 9.56
CA ARG A 204 -10.16 12.93 10.97
C ARG A 204 -10.08 14.19 11.86
N LEU A 205 -9.20 15.15 11.53
CA LEU A 205 -8.97 16.31 12.40
C LEU A 205 -10.11 17.33 12.30
N ASP A 206 -10.83 17.38 11.19
CA ASP A 206 -11.89 18.37 11.01
C ASP A 206 -13.21 17.92 11.67
N ASP A 207 -13.49 16.61 11.71
CA ASP A 207 -14.63 16.05 12.47
C ASP A 207 -14.46 16.14 14.00
N GLN A 208 -13.22 16.16 14.50
CA GLN A 208 -12.93 16.35 15.93
C GLN A 208 -12.79 17.84 16.34
N ARG A 209 -12.66 18.76 15.38
CA ARG A 209 -12.58 20.21 15.63
C ARG A 209 -13.91 20.94 15.44
N GLY A 210 -14.96 20.25 15.00
CA GLY A 210 -16.34 20.76 14.93
C GLY A 210 -17.13 20.72 16.24
N ILE A 211 -16.49 20.38 17.37
CA ILE A 211 -17.06 20.51 18.71
C ILE A 211 -16.22 21.54 19.49
N GLN A 212 -16.50 22.83 19.24
CA GLN A 212 -16.26 23.92 20.20
C GLN A 212 -17.39 24.95 20.08
#